data_AF-A0A1G1DDH5-F1
#
_entry.id   AF-A0A1G1DDH5-F1
#
_cell.length_a   1.000
_cell.length_b   1.000
_cell.length_c   1.000
_cell.angle_alpha   90.00
_cell.angle_beta   90.00
_cell.angle_gamma   90.00
#
_symmetry.space_group_name_H-M   'P 1'
#
loop_
_entity.id
_entity.type
_entity.pdbx_description
1 polymer ?
#
loop_
_entity_poly.entity_id
_entity_poly.type
_entity_poly.pdbx_seq_one_letter_code
_entity_poly.pdbx_strand_id
1 'polypeptide(L)'
;MHHILDAAKEAVSFAQNKTRRSLDKNRMLVLSLVKDVEIIGEAATNVSKECREKYPQIPWRSLIGMRNRLIHAYFDINMDVV
;
A
#
# COMPACT_ATOMS: atom_id res chain seq x y z
N MET A 1 -15.51 -2.69 3.48
CA MET A 1 -14.55 -2.61 4.61
C MET A 1 -13.67 -3.85 4.72
N HIS A 2 -14.16 -5.05 4.38
CA HIS A 2 -13.35 -6.29 4.36
C HIS A 2 -12.14 -6.20 3.42
N HIS A 3 -12.32 -5.68 2.20
CA HIS A 3 -11.23 -5.55 1.21
C HIS A 3 -9.98 -4.77 1.70
N ILE A 4 -10.15 -3.74 2.53
CA ILE A 4 -9.03 -2.97 3.08
C ILE A 4 -8.22 -3.83 4.07
N LEU A 5 -8.93 -4.52 4.97
CA LEU A 5 -8.30 -5.31 6.02
C LEU A 5 -7.63 -6.57 5.45
N ASP A 6 -8.28 -7.21 4.48
CA ASP A 6 -7.78 -8.42 3.83
C ASP A 6 -6.50 -8.12 3.04
N ALA A 7 -6.52 -7.09 2.18
CA ALA A 7 -5.34 -6.67 1.43
C ALA A 7 -4.21 -6.18 2.35
N ALA A 8 -4.52 -5.51 3.46
CA ALA A 8 -3.50 -5.10 4.43
C ALA A 8 -2.84 -6.31 5.12
N LYS A 9 -3.62 -7.33 5.48
CA LYS A 9 -3.08 -8.58 6.08
C LYS A 9 -2.23 -9.35 5.07
N GLU A 10 -2.68 -9.40 3.82
CA GLU A 10 -1.98 -10.09 2.74
C GLU A 10 -0.63 -9.40 2.44
N ALA A 11 -0.63 -8.07 2.31
CA ALA A 11 0.61 -7.30 2.13
C ALA A 11 1.60 -7.53 3.27
N VAL A 12 1.13 -7.54 4.53
CA VAL A 12 1.98 -7.83 5.70
C VAL A 12 2.53 -9.24 5.66
N SER A 13 1.72 -10.23 5.26
CA SER A 13 2.15 -11.63 5.09
C SER A 13 3.23 -11.76 4.02
N PHE A 14 3.07 -11.10 2.87
CA PHE A 14 4.05 -11.12 1.79
C PHE A 14 5.36 -10.43 2.17
N ALA A 15 5.28 -9.34 2.94
CA ALA A 15 6.45 -8.63 3.44
C ALA A 15 7.13 -9.34 4.63
N GLN A 16 6.46 -10.29 5.27
CA GLN A 16 6.98 -10.98 6.44
C GLN A 16 8.29 -11.72 6.09
N ASN A 17 9.32 -11.51 6.91
CA ASN A 17 10.66 -12.07 6.71
C ASN A 17 11.33 -11.65 5.38
N LYS A 18 10.84 -10.60 4.71
CA LYS A 18 11.49 -10.00 3.54
C LYS A 18 12.26 -8.76 3.95
N THR A 19 13.35 -8.52 3.24
CA THR A 19 14.15 -7.30 3.41
C THR A 19 13.85 -6.34 2.26
N ARG A 20 14.22 -5.07 2.40
CA ARG A 20 14.14 -4.11 1.30
C ARG A 20 14.86 -4.61 0.04
N ARG A 21 16.02 -5.27 0.21
CA ARG A 21 16.79 -5.87 -0.88
C ARG A 21 16.08 -7.06 -1.54
N SER A 22 15.17 -7.71 -0.83
CA SER A 22 14.31 -8.75 -1.41
C SER A 22 13.35 -8.17 -2.46
N LEU A 23 12.96 -6.89 -2.34
CA LEU A 23 12.13 -6.21 -3.33
C LEU A 23 12.88 -5.99 -4.65
N ASP A 24 14.18 -5.67 -4.59
CA ASP A 24 14.99 -5.43 -5.80
C ASP A 24 15.19 -6.70 -6.63
N LYS A 25 15.18 -7.86 -5.98
CA LYS A 25 15.43 -9.17 -6.61
C LYS A 25 14.16 -9.96 -6.90
N ASN A 26 13.01 -9.50 -6.43
CA ASN A 26 11.76 -10.24 -6.56
C ASN A 26 10.65 -9.34 -7.10
N ARG A 27 10.57 -9.31 -8.44
CA ARG A 27 9.56 -8.52 -9.16
C ARG A 27 8.14 -8.95 -8.81
N MET A 28 7.88 -10.24 -8.60
CA MET A 28 6.56 -10.73 -8.20
C MET A 28 6.14 -10.16 -6.84
N LEU A 29 7.04 -10.18 -5.85
CA LEU A 29 6.76 -9.61 -4.52
C LEU A 29 6.42 -8.12 -4.61
N VAL A 30 7.16 -7.36 -5.42
CA VAL A 30 6.85 -5.95 -5.65
C VAL A 30 5.47 -5.78 -6.27
N LEU A 31 5.15 -6.53 -7.31
CA LEU A 31 3.86 -6.43 -7.99
C LEU A 31 2.69 -6.83 -7.07
N SER A 32 2.86 -7.87 -6.25
CA SER A 32 1.86 -8.29 -5.25
C SER A 32 1.62 -7.17 -4.23
N LEU A 33 2.68 -6.60 -3.63
CA LEU A 33 2.55 -5.52 -2.67
C LEU A 33 1.93 -4.25 -3.27
N VAL A 34 2.29 -3.92 -4.50
CA VAL A 34 1.67 -2.79 -5.23
C VAL A 34 0.18 -3.04 -5.41
N LYS A 35 -0.20 -4.26 -5.80
CA LYS A 35 -1.61 -4.61 -6.02
C LYS A 35 -2.43 -4.52 -4.74
N ASP A 36 -1.91 -4.98 -3.62
CA ASP A 36 -2.61 -4.90 -2.32
C ASP A 36 -2.84 -3.44 -1.91
N VAL A 37 -1.83 -2.57 -2.11
CA VAL A 37 -1.97 -1.15 -1.79
C VAL A 37 -2.94 -0.43 -2.75
N GLU A 38 -2.99 -0.81 -4.02
CA GLU A 38 -4.03 -0.33 -4.94
C GLU A 38 -5.43 -0.68 -4.45
N ILE A 39 -5.65 -1.94 -4.04
CA ILE A 39 -6.94 -2.41 -3.50
C ILE A 39 -7.32 -1.60 -2.25
N ILE A 40 -6.35 -1.36 -1.35
CA ILE A 40 -6.56 -0.55 -0.15
C ILE A 40 -6.99 0.88 -0.52
N GLY A 41 -6.30 1.52 -1.46
CA GLY A 41 -6.60 2.89 -1.89
C GLY A 41 -7.95 3.03 -2.59
N GLU A 42 -8.27 2.09 -3.47
CA GLU A 42 -9.57 2.04 -4.15
C GLU A 42 -10.70 1.82 -3.16
N ALA A 43 -10.56 0.83 -2.28
CA ALA A 43 -11.55 0.56 -1.25
C ALA A 43 -11.70 1.73 -0.27
N ALA A 44 -10.62 2.45 0.07
CA ALA A 44 -10.66 3.64 0.90
C ALA A 44 -11.39 4.82 0.22
N THR A 45 -11.33 4.91 -1.11
CA THR A 45 -12.04 5.93 -1.90
C THR A 45 -13.56 5.72 -1.85
N ASN A 46 -13.98 4.44 -1.79
CA ASN A 46 -15.38 4.04 -1.69
C ASN A 46 -15.96 4.12 -0.26
N VAL A 47 -15.16 4.47 0.76
CA VAL A 47 -15.66 4.66 2.13
C VAL A 47 -16.39 6.01 2.23
N SER A 48 -17.62 5.98 2.77
CA SER A 48 -18.43 7.18 2.97
C SER A 48 -17.72 8.23 3.82
N LYS A 49 -18.04 9.51 3.60
CA LYS A 49 -17.46 10.62 4.36
C LYS A 49 -17.75 10.47 5.87
N GLU A 50 -18.98 10.10 6.22
CA GLU A 50 -19.41 9.87 7.61
C GLU A 50 -18.57 8.79 8.31
N CYS A 51 -18.27 7.68 7.61
CA CYS A 51 -17.43 6.63 8.16
C CYS A 51 -15.98 7.10 8.33
N ARG A 52 -15.46 7.89 7.38
CA ARG A 52 -14.12 8.48 7.50
C ARG A 52 -14.01 9.47 8.65
N GLU A 53 -15.05 10.28 8.87
CA GLU A 53 -15.14 11.22 9.99
C GLU A 53 -15.29 10.52 11.34
N LYS A 54 -15.96 9.37 11.36
CA LYS A 54 -16.08 8.52 12.56
C LYS A 54 -14.75 7.88 12.97
N TYR A 55 -13.84 7.67 12.02
CA TYR A 55 -12.52 7.06 12.25
C TYR A 55 -11.37 7.98 11.81
N PRO A 56 -11.19 9.16 12.45
CA PRO A 56 -10.19 10.14 12.04
C PRO A 56 -8.75 9.68 12.33
N GLN A 57 -8.56 8.67 13.17
CA GLN A 57 -7.25 8.05 13.44
C GLN A 57 -6.68 7.31 12.22
N ILE A 58 -7.53 6.93 11.27
CA ILE A 58 -7.09 6.30 10.02
C ILE A 58 -6.70 7.41 9.04
N PRO A 59 -5.49 7.36 8.45
CA PRO A 59 -5.01 8.40 7.55
C PRO A 59 -5.65 8.26 6.15
N TRP A 60 -6.97 8.46 6.05
CA TRP A 60 -7.76 8.23 4.83
C TRP A 60 -7.22 8.95 3.59
N ARG A 61 -6.79 10.21 3.73
CA ARG A 61 -6.20 10.98 2.63
C ARG A 61 -4.92 10.32 2.11
N SER A 62 -4.09 9.79 3.00
CA SER A 62 -2.87 9.07 2.62
C SER A 62 -3.19 7.74 1.96
N LEU A 63 -4.17 6.98 2.46
CA LEU A 63 -4.60 5.72 1.86
C LEU A 63 -5.15 5.92 0.44
N ILE A 64 -5.98 6.94 0.25
CA ILE A 64 -6.52 7.30 -1.08
C ILE A 64 -5.37 7.77 -2.01
N GLY A 65 -4.41 8.52 -1.47
CA GLY A 65 -3.26 9.02 -2.23
C GLY A 65 -2.12 8.01 -2.46
N MET A 66 -2.17 6.82 -1.85
CA MET A 66 -1.06 5.86 -1.86
C MET A 66 -0.72 5.34 -3.26
N ARG A 67 -1.70 5.27 -4.16
CA ARG A 67 -1.48 4.89 -5.57
C ARG A 67 -0.43 5.78 -6.24
N ASN A 68 -0.45 7.08 -5.97
CA ASN A 68 0.50 8.03 -6.58
C ASN A 68 1.89 7.90 -5.97
N ARG A 69 1.98 7.54 -4.68
CA ARG A 69 3.26 7.42 -3.97
C ARG A 69 4.01 6.15 -4.32
N LEU A 70 3.32 5.06 -4.65
CA LEU A 70 3.95 3.80 -5.08
C LEU A 70 4.55 3.88 -6.49
N ILE A 71 3.89 4.60 -7.39
CA ILE A 71 4.44 4.88 -8.72
C ILE A 71 5.73 5.69 -8.58
N HIS A 72 5.74 6.73 -7.74
CA HIS A 72 6.94 7.50 -7.48
C HIS A 72 7.99 6.70 -6.71
N ALA A 73 7.65 6.00 -5.63
CA ALA A 73 8.61 5.20 -4.86
C ALA A 73 9.21 4.03 -5.65
N TYR A 74 8.58 3.60 -6.76
CA TYR A 74 9.13 2.62 -7.70
C TYR A 74 10.10 3.26 -8.71
N PHE A 75 9.81 4.49 -9.16
CA PHE A 75 10.71 5.25 -10.05
C PHE A 75 11.85 5.97 -9.31
N ASP A 76 11.64 6.29 -8.04
CA ASP A 76 12.54 6.98 -7.11
C ASP A 76 13.24 5.96 -6.20
N ILE A 77 13.23 4.68 -6.57
CA ILE A 77 14.31 3.76 -6.19
C ILE A 77 15.55 4.22 -6.99
N ASN A 78 16.06 5.37 -6.61
CA ASN A 78 17.46 5.66 -6.75
C ASN A 78 18.17 4.63 -5.85
N MET A 79 18.70 3.57 -6.47
CA MET A 79 19.49 2.53 -5.80
C MET A 79 20.82 3.09 -5.25
N ASP A 80 21.08 4.39 -5.40
CA ASP A 80 22.25 5.11 -4.91
C ASP A 80 21.86 6.38 -4.14
N VAL A 81 21.19 6.22 -3.00
CA VAL A 81 21.28 7.23 -1.93
C VAL A 81 22.08 6.63 -0.79
N VAL A 82 23.40 6.86 -0.91
CA VAL A 82 24.56 6.68 -0.02
C VAL A 82 24.27 6.28 1.42
#